data_AF-A0A815S7V3-F1
#
_entry.id   AF-A0A815S7V3-F1
#
_cell.length_a   1.000
_cell.length_b   1.000
_cell.length_c   1.000
_cell.angle_alpha   90.00
_cell.angle_beta   90.00
_cell.angle_gamma   90.00
#
_symmetry.space_group_name_H-M   'P 1'
#
loop_
_entity.id
_entity.type
_entity.pdbx_description
1 polymer ?
#
loop_
_entity_poly.entity_id
_entity_poly.type
_entity_poly.pdbx_seq_one_letter_code
_entity_poly.pdbx_strand_id
1 'polypeptide(L)'
;MNIKYNFIHANNPDAYEAFRIEPKSGILKTQLNSKEKSAQQVISIYFTARHNHTYECQLLVEGLLDEPPISILLTGEGTFDGKYEAIHDI
;
A
#
# COMPACT_ATOMS: atom_id res chain seq x y z
N MET A 1 -18.77 5.30 6.67
CA MET A 1 -17.71 6.18 6.15
C MET A 1 -17.01 5.48 5.00
N ASN A 2 -17.05 6.08 3.80
CA ASN A 2 -16.28 5.57 2.67
C ASN A 2 -14.82 5.98 2.85
N ILE A 3 -13.89 5.10 2.49
CA ILE A 3 -12.46 5.33 2.56
C ILE A 3 -11.86 5.11 1.19
N LYS A 4 -10.94 5.99 0.79
CA LYS A 4 -10.08 5.83 -0.38
C LYS A 4 -8.62 5.74 0.02
N TYR A 5 -7.86 5.03 -0.81
CA TYR A 5 -6.44 4.78 -0.64
C TYR A 5 -5.72 5.30 -1.87
N ASN A 6 -4.80 6.26 -1.70
CA ASN A 6 -4.10 6.91 -2.80
C ASN A 6 -2.60 6.97 -2.52
N PHE A 7 -1.76 6.61 -3.50
CA PHE A 7 -0.33 6.87 -3.41
C PHE A 7 -0.04 8.31 -3.82
N ILE A 8 0.67 9.08 -2.97
CA ILE A 8 0.85 10.53 -3.19
C ILE A 8 2.30 10.96 -3.37
N HIS A 9 3.26 10.26 -2.77
CA HIS A 9 4.69 10.54 -2.94
C HIS A 9 5.45 9.23 -3.08
N ALA A 10 6.47 9.22 -3.92
CA ALA A 10 7.37 8.11 -4.07
C ALA A 10 8.80 8.62 -4.28
N ASN A 11 9.79 7.87 -3.81
CA ASN A 11 11.20 8.18 -4.03
C ASN A 11 11.62 7.96 -5.50
N ASN A 12 10.92 7.09 -6.22
CA ASN A 12 11.09 6.86 -7.65
C ASN A 12 9.76 6.39 -8.30
N PRO A 13 9.62 6.47 -9.63
CA PRO A 13 8.39 6.04 -10.32
C PRO A 13 8.06 4.55 -10.14
N ASP A 14 9.07 3.69 -10.05
CA ASP A 14 8.89 2.24 -9.93
C ASP A 14 8.19 1.85 -8.63
N ALA A 15 8.31 2.67 -7.58
CA ALA A 15 7.64 2.42 -6.30
C ALA A 15 6.11 2.42 -6.40
N TYR A 16 5.52 3.23 -7.30
CA TYR A 16 4.07 3.19 -7.54
C TYR A 16 3.62 1.88 -8.17
N GLU A 17 4.51 1.20 -8.91
CA GLU A 17 4.23 -0.09 -9.53
C GLU A 17 4.64 -1.27 -8.64
N ALA A 18 5.53 -1.04 -7.67
CA ALA A 18 6.00 -2.06 -6.75
C ALA A 18 5.02 -2.32 -5.61
N PHE A 19 4.25 -1.32 -5.18
CA PHE A 19 3.24 -1.47 -4.14
C PHE A 19 1.83 -1.61 -4.71
N ARG A 20 1.06 -2.55 -4.17
CA ARG A 20 -0.37 -2.73 -4.47
C ARG A 20 -1.17 -2.83 -3.19
N ILE A 21 -2.37 -2.25 -3.18
CA ILE A 21 -3.29 -2.27 -2.05
C ILE A 21 -4.60 -2.93 -2.45
N GLU A 22 -5.13 -3.78 -1.56
CA GLU A 22 -6.47 -4.35 -1.68
C GLU A 22 -7.23 -4.27 -0.35
N PRO A 23 -8.53 -3.89 -0.35
CA PRO A 23 -9.25 -3.33 -1.49
C PRO A 23 -8.79 -1.89 -1.82
N LYS A 24 -9.02 -1.40 -3.05
CA LYS A 24 -8.69 -0.01 -3.44
C LYS A 24 -9.54 1.08 -2.76
N SER A 25 -10.63 0.67 -2.12
CA SER A 25 -11.50 1.51 -1.30
C SER A 25 -12.25 0.64 -0.31
N GLY A 26 -12.70 1.24 0.80
CA GLY A 26 -13.41 0.52 1.87
C GLY A 26 -14.60 1.29 2.41
N ILE A 27 -15.40 0.63 3.25
CA ILE A 27 -16.50 1.25 3.99
C ILE A 27 -16.38 0.87 5.46
N LEU A 28 -16.04 1.84 6.31
CA LEU A 28 -16.18 1.70 7.76
C LEU A 28 -17.63 1.92 8.15
N LYS A 29 -18.32 0.86 8.57
CA LYS A 29 -19.68 0.94 9.11
C LYS A 29 -19.58 1.33 10.58
N THR A 30 -20.26 2.41 10.97
CA THR A 30 -20.39 2.79 12.38
C THR A 30 -21.24 1.74 13.08
N GLN A 31 -20.68 1.09 14.10
CA GLN A 31 -21.43 0.16 14.93
C GLN A 31 -22.24 0.97 15.94
N LEU A 32 -23.57 0.92 15.85
CA LEU A 32 -24.46 1.58 16.83
C LEU A 32 -24.49 0.85 18.18
N ASN A 33 -23.99 -0.39 18.22
CA ASN A 33 -24.08 -1.23 19.40
C ASN A 33 -22.79 -1.15 20.24
N SER A 34 -22.90 -0.56 21.43
CA SER A 34 -21.84 -0.30 22.43
C SER A 34 -21.00 -1.53 22.88
N LYS A 35 -21.36 -2.75 22.45
CA LYS A 35 -20.69 -3.99 22.83
C LYS A 35 -19.66 -4.51 21.82
N GLU A 36 -19.60 -3.94 20.61
CA GLU A 36 -18.64 -4.39 19.59
C GLU A 36 -17.40 -3.50 19.56
N LYS A 37 -16.26 -4.11 19.21
CA LYS A 37 -14.99 -3.39 18.97
C LYS A 37 -15.21 -2.32 17.90
N SER A 38 -14.44 -1.24 17.98
CA SER A 38 -14.44 -0.14 17.00
C SER A 38 -14.54 -0.63 15.55
N ALA A 39 -15.20 0.14 14.69
CA ALA A 39 -15.29 -0.18 13.26
C ALA A 39 -13.88 -0.35 12.67
N GLN A 40 -13.62 -1.49 12.04
CA GLN A 40 -12.31 -1.83 11.47
C GLN A 40 -12.45 -2.22 10.00
N GLN A 41 -11.45 -1.84 9.22
CA GLN A 41 -11.25 -2.25 7.84
C GLN A 41 -9.82 -2.74 7.71
N VAL A 42 -9.67 -3.99 7.31
CA VAL A 42 -8.35 -4.56 7.01
C VAL A 42 -8.02 -4.22 5.55
N ILE A 43 -6.79 -3.78 5.32
CA ILE A 43 -6.21 -3.65 3.98
C ILE A 43 -5.00 -4.57 3.86
N SER A 44 -4.79 -5.12 2.68
CA SER A 44 -3.62 -5.90 2.32
C SER A 44 -2.70 -5.05 1.47
N ILE A 45 -1.41 -5.05 1.81
CA ILE A 45 -0.35 -4.37 1.06
C ILE A 45 0.55 -5.45 0.48
N TYR A 46 0.71 -5.42 -0.83
CA TYR A 46 1.58 -6.32 -1.58
C TYR A 46 2.77 -5.50 -2.09
N PHE A 47 3.94 -6.11 -2.07
CA PHE A 47 5.18 -5.52 -2.56
C PHE A 47 5.84 -6.47 -3.56
N THR A 48 6.26 -5.95 -4.71
CA THR A 48 6.98 -6.70 -5.74
C THR A 48 8.05 -5.81 -6.35
N ALA A 49 9.30 -5.99 -5.89
CA ALA A 49 10.45 -5.27 -6.43
C ALA A 49 10.79 -5.73 -7.85
N ARG A 50 11.19 -4.80 -8.71
CA ARG A 50 11.71 -5.08 -10.06
C ARG A 50 13.22 -4.92 -10.17
N HIS A 51 13.80 -4.14 -9.27
CA HIS A 51 15.20 -3.74 -9.28
C HIS A 51 15.79 -3.81 -7.88
N ASN A 52 17.12 -3.85 -7.83
CA ASN A 52 17.90 -3.90 -6.59
C ASN A 52 18.09 -2.48 -6.03
N HIS A 53 17.02 -1.87 -5.56
CA HIS A 53 17.06 -0.58 -4.88
C HIS A 53 15.98 -0.48 -3.78
N THR A 54 16.07 0.58 -2.98
CA THR A 54 15.04 0.92 -1.99
C THR A 54 13.85 1.59 -2.66
N TYR A 55 12.66 1.12 -2.32
CA TYR A 55 11.37 1.66 -2.70
C TYR A 55 10.73 2.34 -1.48
N GLU A 56 10.33 3.59 -1.64
CA GLU A 56 9.56 4.31 -0.63
C GLU A 56 8.34 4.95 -1.27
N CYS A 57 7.18 4.78 -0.66
CA CYS A 57 5.94 5.36 -1.13
C CYS A 57 5.05 5.79 0.05
N GLN A 58 4.39 6.93 -0.07
CA GLN A 58 3.39 7.39 0.89
C GLN A 58 1.98 7.01 0.41
N LEU A 59 1.29 6.27 1.26
CA LEU A 59 -0.12 5.96 1.12
C LEU A 59 -0.94 6.95 1.95
N LEU A 60 -1.81 7.69 1.27
CA LEU A 60 -2.83 8.53 1.89
C LEU A 60 -4.14 7.74 2.05
N VAL A 61 -4.68 7.76 3.27
CA VAL A 61 -5.97 7.20 3.63
C VAL A 61 -6.92 8.35 3.90
N GLU A 62 -7.96 8.48 3.08
CA GLU A 62 -8.87 9.61 3.09
C GLU A 62 -10.30 9.14 3.36
N GLY A 63 -10.97 9.79 4.31
CA GLY A 63 -12.42 9.74 4.43
C GLY A 63 -13.07 10.71 3.42
N LEU A 64 -14.35 10.51 3.10
CA LEU A 64 -15.08 11.36 2.15
C LEU A 64 -15.83 12.53 2.82
N LEU A 65 -15.81 12.64 4.15
CA LEU A 65 -16.58 13.63 4.92
C LEU A 65 -15.64 14.52 5.74
N ASP A 66 -14.62 15.07 5.07
CA ASP A 66 -13.62 15.99 5.64
C ASP A 66 -12.87 15.45 6.86
N GLU A 67 -12.80 14.12 7.01
CA GLU A 67 -11.95 13.53 8.02
C GLU A 67 -10.47 13.85 7.72
N PRO A 68 -9.65 14.17 8.74
CA PRO A 68 -8.23 14.38 8.54
C PRO A 68 -7.60 13.16 7.87
N PRO A 69 -6.87 13.34 6.75
CA PRO A 69 -6.27 12.22 6.05
C PRO A 69 -5.11 11.65 6.88
N ILE A 70 -4.91 10.34 6.77
CA ILE A 70 -3.82 9.64 7.45
C ILE A 70 -2.78 9.26 6.40
N SER A 71 -1.52 9.61 6.62
CA SER A 71 -0.40 9.22 5.76
C SER A 71 0.37 8.05 6.37
N ILE A 72 0.60 7.02 5.57
CA ILE A 72 1.34 5.81 5.94
C ILE A 72 2.56 5.72 5.02
N LEU A 73 3.75 5.70 5.59
CA LEU A 73 4.98 5.47 4.84
C LEU A 73 5.16 3.95 4.61
N LEU A 74 5.29 3.56 3.35
CA LEU A 74 5.62 2.21 2.92
C LEU A 74 7.06 2.19 2.46
N THR A 75 7.82 1.21 2.94
CA THR A 75 9.20 0.96 2.53
C THR A 75 9.36 -0.50 2.12
N GLY A 76 10.19 -0.73 1.12
CA GLY A 76 10.53 -2.05 0.62
C GLY A 76 11.89 -2.01 -0.04
N GLU A 77 12.63 -3.11 0.01
CA GLU A 77 13.94 -3.21 -0.61
C GLU A 77 13.93 -4.38 -1.56
N GLY A 78 14.22 -4.11 -2.83
CA GLY A 78 14.49 -5.17 -3.78
C GLY A 78 15.91 -5.64 -3.56
N THR A 79 16.10 -6.95 -3.41
CA THR A 79 17.42 -7.56 -3.40
C THR A 79 17.58 -8.41 -4.67
N PHE A 80 18.66 -8.17 -5.41
CA PHE A 80 19.06 -9.06 -6.50
C PHE A 80 20.17 -9.96 -5.96
N ASP A 81 19.86 -11.23 -5.71
CA ASP A 81 20.81 -12.21 -5.16
C ASP A 81 21.69 -12.86 -6.24
N GLY A 82 21.60 -12.41 -7.50
CA GLY A 82 22.43 -12.88 -8.61
C GLY A 82 22.17 -14.33 -9.04
N LYS A 83 21.22 -15.04 -8.43
CA LYS A 83 21.01 -16.49 -8.69
C LYS A 83 20.13 -16.80 -9.89
N TYR A 84 19.59 -15.79 -10.54
CA TYR A 84 18.83 -15.91 -11.80
C TYR A 84 19.66 -15.36 -12.97
N GLU A 85 20.87 -15.88 -13.17
CA GLU A 85 21.45 -15.90 -14.51
C GLU A 85 20.62 -16.91 -15.31
N ALA A 86 19.62 -16.42 -16.06
CA ALA A 86 19.02 -17.21 -17.11
C ALA A 86 20.14 -17.55 -18.10
N ILE A 87 20.59 -18.81 -18.07
CA ILE A 87 21.49 -19.36 -19.08
C ILE A 87 20.77 -19.24 -20.42
N HIS A 88 21.07 -18.18 -21.16
CA HIS A 88 20.77 -18.12 -22.58
C HIS A 88 21.93 -18.83 -23.28
N ASP A 89 21.78 -20.14 -23.46
CA ASP A 89 22.58 -20.86 -24.44
C ASP A 89 22.23 -20.34 -25.83
N ILE A 90 23.26 -19.90 -26.56
CA ILE A 90 23.22 -19.52 -27.99
C ILE A 90 23.67 -20.74 -28.80
#